data_AF-A0A7K1UZY9-F1
#
_entry.id   AF-A0A7K1UZY9-F1
#
_cell.length_a   1.000
_cell.length_b   1.000
_cell.length_c   1.000
_cell.angle_alpha   90.00
_cell.angle_beta   90.00
_cell.angle_gamma   90.00
#
_symmetry.space_group_name_H-M   'P 1'
#
loop_
_entity.id
_entity.type
_entity.pdbx_description
1 polymer ?
#
loop_
_entity_poly.entity_id
_entity_poly.type
_entity_poly.pdbx_seq_one_letter_code
_entity_poly.pdbx_strand_id
1 'polypeptide(L)'
;MITVATWNVLHRVHADNWDSDIAAGWPEEAERIAAVTAAVAARSETVVALMEVSGDQLASLRKALPAREFHVLDYPRVPTPRRRPNVLDQRSEHLVILVDGTARQVAVEPFDFALDPGKGALAIELDGLRIVATHVSGDRRRGGQLARLRELTPTGPAVLLGDFNIGRDELIAALGPEYAVAEFAPDALPTRPRDSGSKSQFIDHIATRGIPVRELTVEDVAGASDHNLVRAIVG
;
A
#
# COMPACT_ATOMS: atom_id res chain seq x y z
N MET A 1 11.05 -17.65 -6.43
CA MET A 1 10.69 -17.19 -5.08
C MET A 1 11.11 -15.73 -4.98
N ILE A 2 10.21 -14.84 -4.56
CA ILE A 2 10.51 -13.42 -4.39
C ILE A 2 10.06 -12.95 -3.00
N THR A 3 10.70 -11.91 -2.49
CA THR A 3 10.31 -11.23 -1.25
C THR A 3 9.54 -9.97 -1.60
N VAL A 4 8.39 -9.79 -0.94
CA VAL A 4 7.50 -8.64 -1.19
C VAL A 4 7.11 -7.99 0.13
N ALA A 5 6.89 -6.69 0.11
CA ALA A 5 6.30 -5.95 1.21
C ALA A 5 5.24 -4.95 0.72
N THR A 6 4.28 -4.64 1.58
CA THR A 6 3.27 -3.61 1.38
C THR A 6 3.10 -2.77 2.64
N TRP A 7 2.97 -1.46 2.47
CA TRP A 7 2.80 -0.55 3.60
C TRP A 7 2.07 0.74 3.22
N ASN A 8 0.98 1.06 3.93
CA ASN A 8 0.36 2.38 3.85
C ASN A 8 1.18 3.33 4.73
N VAL A 9 1.84 4.31 4.13
CA VAL A 9 2.79 5.18 4.84
C VAL A 9 2.14 6.45 5.38
N LEU A 10 0.81 6.54 5.35
CA LEU A 10 0.01 7.66 5.85
C LEU A 10 0.36 9.01 5.21
N HIS A 11 -0.56 9.56 4.44
CA HIS A 11 -0.41 10.93 3.96
C HIS A 11 -0.82 11.92 5.06
N ARG A 12 0.03 12.90 5.38
CA ARG A 12 -0.21 13.86 6.47
C ARG A 12 -1.58 14.53 6.45
N VAL A 13 -2.01 14.99 5.28
CA VAL A 13 -3.34 15.62 5.13
C VAL A 13 -4.49 14.68 5.53
N HIS A 14 -4.35 13.35 5.35
CA HIS A 14 -5.35 12.41 5.82
C HIS A 14 -5.36 12.36 7.35
N ALA A 15 -4.20 12.21 7.99
CA ALA A 15 -4.07 12.27 9.46
C ALA A 15 -4.69 13.54 10.05
N ASP A 16 -4.38 14.71 9.47
CA ASP A 16 -4.88 16.00 9.94
C ASP A 16 -6.39 16.20 9.71
N ASN A 17 -6.95 15.52 8.71
CA ASN A 17 -8.37 15.62 8.36
C ASN A 17 -9.28 14.74 9.23
N TRP A 18 -8.74 13.65 9.77
CA TRP A 18 -9.40 12.86 10.79
C TRP A 18 -9.21 13.57 12.14
N ASP A 19 -10.29 13.73 12.90
CA ASP A 19 -10.28 14.31 14.25
C ASP A 19 -9.72 13.33 15.28
N SER A 20 -8.60 12.71 14.92
CA SER A 20 -8.03 11.57 15.61
C SER A 20 -6.66 11.95 16.13
N ASP A 21 -6.34 11.48 17.32
CA ASP A 21 -5.03 11.59 17.96
C ASP A 21 -3.88 11.01 17.10
N ILE A 22 -4.20 10.34 15.98
CA ILE A 22 -3.29 9.91 14.91
C ILE A 22 -2.26 11.01 14.59
N ALA A 23 -2.70 12.23 14.26
CA ALA A 23 -1.76 13.31 13.92
C ALA A 23 -0.90 13.78 15.12
N ALA A 24 -1.32 13.53 16.36
CA ALA A 24 -0.54 13.87 17.55
C ALA A 24 0.66 12.93 17.75
N GLY A 25 0.65 11.73 17.14
CA GLY A 25 1.80 10.82 17.11
C GLY A 25 3.00 11.36 16.32
N TRP A 26 2.76 12.31 15.41
CA TRP A 26 3.79 12.93 14.55
C TRP A 26 3.68 14.44 14.58
N PRO A 27 4.15 15.12 15.63
CA PRO A 27 4.10 16.57 15.70
C PRO A 27 4.86 17.22 14.53
N GLU A 28 5.99 16.62 14.14
CA GLU A 28 6.85 17.12 13.07
C GLU A 28 6.82 16.18 11.86
N GLU A 29 6.22 16.65 10.75
CA GLU A 29 6.06 15.83 9.55
C GLU A 29 7.39 15.43 8.90
N ALA A 30 8.41 16.30 9.00
CA ALA A 30 9.74 16.00 8.47
C ALA A 30 10.39 14.81 9.19
N GLU A 31 10.20 14.67 10.51
CA GLU A 31 10.70 13.54 11.29
C GLU A 31 10.00 12.24 10.88
N ARG A 32 8.68 12.28 10.70
CA ARG A 32 7.90 11.14 10.20
C ARG A 32 8.37 10.70 8.81
N ILE A 33 8.55 11.65 7.89
CA ILE A 33 9.06 11.37 6.54
C ILE A 33 10.44 10.72 6.59
N ALA A 34 11.32 11.21 7.46
CA ALA A 34 12.65 10.64 7.66
C ALA A 34 12.57 9.21 8.23
N ALA A 35 11.70 8.97 9.21
CA ALA A 35 11.49 7.65 9.80
C ALA A 35 10.96 6.63 8.78
N VAL A 36 9.93 6.98 8.00
CA VAL A 36 9.41 6.15 6.91
C VAL A 36 10.50 5.89 5.87
N THR A 37 11.24 6.93 5.48
CA THR A 37 12.34 6.79 4.51
C THR A 37 13.39 5.81 5.00
N ALA A 38 13.82 5.93 6.27
CA ALA A 38 14.80 5.05 6.86
C ALA A 38 14.30 3.60 6.97
N ALA A 39 13.04 3.41 7.36
CA ALA A 39 12.41 2.09 7.43
C ALA A 39 12.38 1.41 6.06
N VAL A 40 11.95 2.13 5.01
CA VAL A 40 11.94 1.62 3.62
C VAL A 40 13.37 1.41 3.10
N ALA A 41 14.32 2.29 3.42
CA ALA A 41 15.70 2.15 2.96
C ALA A 41 16.43 0.96 3.58
N ALA A 42 16.02 0.53 4.77
CA ALA A 42 16.53 -0.68 5.43
C ALA A 42 15.95 -1.98 4.85
N ARG A 43 15.05 -1.90 3.86
CA ARG A 43 14.38 -3.07 3.26
C ARG A 43 15.23 -3.74 2.19
N SER A 44 15.23 -5.07 2.21
CA SER A 44 15.91 -5.93 1.23
C SER A 44 14.94 -6.68 0.33
N GLU A 45 13.63 -6.46 0.49
CA GLU A 45 12.60 -7.09 -0.31
C GLU A 45 12.79 -6.76 -1.79
N THR A 46 12.56 -7.74 -2.65
CA THR A 46 12.62 -7.57 -4.11
C THR A 46 11.63 -6.51 -4.56
N VAL A 47 10.42 -6.50 -3.97
CA VAL A 47 9.39 -5.52 -4.28
C VAL A 47 8.78 -4.92 -3.01
N VAL A 48 8.68 -3.60 -2.97
CA VAL A 48 7.98 -2.88 -1.89
C VAL A 48 6.89 -2.00 -2.50
N ALA A 49 5.64 -2.23 -2.10
CA ALA A 49 4.49 -1.42 -2.48
C ALA A 49 4.13 -0.43 -1.37
N LEU A 50 3.96 0.84 -1.70
CA LEU A 50 3.65 1.90 -0.74
C LEU A 50 2.39 2.66 -1.16
N MET A 51 1.47 2.86 -0.22
CA MET A 51 0.25 3.64 -0.39
C MET A 51 0.33 4.94 0.41
N GLU A 52 -0.44 5.95 -0.02
CA GLU A 52 -0.50 7.28 0.62
C GLU A 52 0.84 8.01 0.70
N VAL A 53 1.73 7.76 -0.26
CA VAL A 53 3.04 8.42 -0.34
C VAL A 53 2.81 9.88 -0.75
N SER A 54 3.22 10.85 0.08
CA SER A 54 3.21 12.27 -0.31
C SER A 54 4.32 12.59 -1.32
N GLY A 55 4.23 13.72 -2.01
CA GLY A 55 5.32 14.19 -2.89
C GLY A 55 6.64 14.36 -2.13
N ASP A 56 6.60 14.90 -0.91
CA ASP A 56 7.78 15.05 -0.05
C ASP A 56 8.38 13.70 0.33
N GLN A 57 7.53 12.73 0.69
CA GLN A 57 7.95 11.36 0.99
C GLN A 57 8.58 10.69 -0.23
N LEU A 58 7.99 10.83 -1.41
CA LEU A 58 8.53 10.28 -2.66
C LEU A 58 9.89 10.88 -3.01
N ALA A 59 10.06 12.20 -2.85
CA ALA A 59 11.33 12.88 -3.05
C ALA A 59 12.41 12.36 -2.08
N SER A 60 12.05 12.20 -0.79
CA SER A 60 12.94 11.64 0.23
C SER A 60 13.37 10.20 -0.11
N LEU A 61 12.42 9.34 -0.51
CA LEU A 61 12.70 7.95 -0.90
C LEU A 61 13.63 7.87 -2.12
N ARG A 62 13.38 8.66 -3.17
CA ARG A 62 14.23 8.67 -4.37
C ARG A 62 15.67 9.11 -4.05
N LYS A 63 15.84 10.04 -3.12
CA LYS A 63 17.16 10.47 -2.66
C LYS A 63 17.87 9.38 -1.86
N ALA A 64 17.16 8.65 -1.00
CA ALA A 64 17.72 7.62 -0.15
C ALA A 64 18.03 6.30 -0.90
N LEU A 65 17.29 6.00 -1.97
CA LEU A 65 17.34 4.72 -2.67
C LEU A 65 17.61 4.88 -4.17
N PRO A 66 18.73 5.51 -4.58
CA PRO A 66 18.99 5.80 -5.99
C PRO A 66 19.21 4.55 -6.86
N ALA A 67 19.49 3.40 -6.23
CA ALA A 67 19.71 2.13 -6.91
C ALA A 67 18.42 1.31 -7.15
N ARG A 68 17.31 1.68 -6.49
CA ARG A 68 16.02 1.00 -6.66
C ARG A 68 15.29 1.59 -7.87
N GLU A 69 14.60 0.75 -8.65
CA GLU A 69 13.68 1.23 -9.67
C GLU A 69 12.35 1.66 -9.02
N PHE A 70 11.79 2.79 -9.47
CA PHE A 70 10.52 3.33 -8.99
C PHE A 70 9.48 3.30 -10.11
N HIS A 71 8.36 2.62 -9.85
CA HIS A 71 7.13 2.80 -10.61
C HIS A 71 6.14 3.59 -9.77
N VAL A 72 5.49 4.58 -10.38
CA VAL A 72 4.66 5.56 -9.65
C VAL A 72 3.36 5.76 -10.39
N LEU A 73 2.25 5.62 -9.68
CA LEU A 73 0.97 6.19 -10.06
C LEU A 73 0.81 7.52 -9.34
N ASP A 74 0.77 8.61 -10.10
CA ASP A 74 0.39 9.92 -9.60
C ASP A 74 -1.13 10.00 -9.53
N TYR A 75 -1.70 10.12 -8.32
CA TYR A 75 -3.13 10.28 -8.20
C TYR A 75 -3.57 11.66 -8.73
N PRO A 76 -4.61 11.72 -9.59
CA PRO A 76 -5.15 13.00 -10.06
C PRO A 76 -5.63 13.90 -8.92
N ARG A 77 -6.09 13.30 -7.82
CA ARG A 77 -6.51 14.03 -6.62
C ARG A 77 -5.31 14.45 -5.80
N VAL A 78 -5.18 15.75 -5.54
CA VAL A 78 -4.32 16.29 -4.47
C VAL A 78 -5.13 16.37 -3.17
N PRO A 79 -4.71 15.71 -2.07
CA PRO A 79 -5.29 15.90 -0.74
C PRO A 79 -5.43 17.37 -0.32
N THR A 80 -6.64 17.74 0.12
CA THR A 80 -6.94 19.09 0.63
C THR A 80 -7.07 19.07 2.15
N PRO A 81 -6.29 19.87 2.89
CA PRO A 81 -6.48 20.06 4.33
C PRO A 81 -7.82 20.74 4.62
N ARG A 82 -8.52 20.26 5.64
CA ARG A 82 -9.84 20.76 6.06
C ARG A 82 -9.87 21.23 7.50
N ARG A 83 -9.01 20.71 8.36
CA ARG A 83 -9.01 20.98 9.81
C ARG A 83 -7.77 21.70 10.30
N ARG A 84 -6.59 21.32 9.80
CA ARG A 84 -5.30 21.91 10.17
C ARG A 84 -4.62 22.52 8.94
N PRO A 85 -3.74 23.53 9.12
CA PRO A 85 -2.91 24.03 8.04
C PRO A 85 -2.04 22.94 7.43
N ASN A 86 -1.78 23.04 6.14
CA ASN A 86 -0.84 22.15 5.47
C ASN A 86 0.60 22.40 5.92
N VAL A 87 1.35 21.31 6.11
CA VAL A 87 2.78 21.35 6.44
C VAL A 87 3.68 20.71 5.37
N LEU A 88 3.10 20.13 4.30
CA LEU A 88 3.85 19.52 3.21
C LEU A 88 4.21 20.55 2.13
N ASP A 89 5.42 20.50 1.58
CA ASP A 89 5.79 21.29 0.42
C ASP A 89 5.13 20.74 -0.85
N GLN A 90 5.11 19.41 -0.99
CA GLN A 90 4.46 18.69 -2.08
C GLN A 90 3.35 17.76 -1.55
N ARG A 91 2.12 18.25 -1.66
CA ARG A 91 0.90 17.55 -1.20
C ARG A 91 0.37 16.48 -2.15
N SER A 92 1.00 16.23 -3.29
CA SER A 92 0.55 15.16 -4.20
C SER A 92 0.55 13.82 -3.48
N GLU A 93 -0.34 12.91 -3.89
CA GLU A 93 -0.44 11.57 -3.31
C GLU A 93 -0.12 10.55 -4.40
N HIS A 94 0.63 9.52 -4.02
CA HIS A 94 1.15 8.53 -4.95
C HIS A 94 0.94 7.11 -4.44
N LEU A 95 0.80 6.19 -5.38
CA LEU A 95 0.98 4.75 -5.17
C LEU A 95 2.28 4.35 -5.83
N VAL A 96 3.17 3.72 -5.06
CA VAL A 96 4.56 3.49 -5.46
C VAL A 96 4.90 2.02 -5.39
N ILE A 97 5.60 1.51 -6.39
CA ILE A 97 6.32 0.23 -6.31
C ILE A 97 7.81 0.52 -6.44
N LEU A 98 8.59 0.05 -5.46
CA LEU A 98 10.05 -0.01 -5.52
C LEU A 98 10.49 -1.43 -5.89
N VAL A 99 11.47 -1.56 -6.78
CA VAL A 99 12.00 -2.86 -7.22
C VAL A 99 13.51 -2.92 -7.02
N ASP A 100 14.01 -4.04 -6.48
CA ASP A 100 15.42 -4.42 -6.61
C ASP A 100 15.63 -5.09 -7.97
N GLY A 101 16.31 -4.39 -8.89
CA GLY A 101 16.48 -4.83 -10.27
C GLY A 101 15.59 -4.05 -11.24
N THR A 102 15.14 -4.71 -12.31
CA THR A 102 14.37 -4.08 -13.38
C THR A 102 13.03 -4.77 -13.60
N ALA A 103 11.96 -4.00 -13.65
CA ALA A 103 10.62 -4.49 -13.97
C ALA A 103 9.99 -3.69 -15.12
N ARG A 104 9.09 -4.33 -15.85
CA ARG A 104 8.33 -3.67 -16.91
C ARG A 104 7.01 -3.17 -16.35
N GLN A 105 6.75 -1.87 -16.48
CA GLN A 105 5.43 -1.32 -16.19
C GLN A 105 4.38 -1.90 -17.16
N VAL A 106 3.26 -2.37 -16.60
CA VAL A 106 2.15 -2.94 -17.35
C VAL A 106 0.95 -1.99 -17.36
N ALA A 107 0.59 -1.44 -16.20
CA ALA A 107 -0.55 -0.55 -16.07
C ALA A 107 -0.35 0.47 -14.94
N VAL A 108 -0.85 1.68 -15.14
CA VAL A 108 -0.83 2.79 -14.18
C VAL A 108 -2.18 3.47 -14.28
N GLU A 109 -3.10 3.10 -13.39
CA GLU A 109 -4.50 3.44 -13.58
C GLU A 109 -5.12 3.92 -12.25
N PRO A 110 -5.54 5.20 -12.14
CA PRO A 110 -6.54 5.54 -11.15
C PRO A 110 -7.87 4.85 -11.52
N PHE A 111 -8.63 4.38 -10.53
CA PHE A 111 -9.81 3.55 -10.83
C PHE A 111 -10.90 4.32 -11.56
N ASP A 112 -11.43 5.38 -10.94
CA ASP A 112 -12.43 6.23 -11.55
C ASP A 112 -12.03 7.69 -11.29
N PHE A 113 -11.69 8.40 -12.36
CA PHE A 113 -11.29 9.81 -12.28
C PHE A 113 -12.39 10.72 -11.72
N ALA A 114 -13.66 10.40 -11.97
CA ALA A 114 -14.79 11.21 -11.52
C ALA A 114 -15.24 10.83 -10.10
N LEU A 115 -15.21 9.54 -9.76
CA LEU A 115 -15.77 9.04 -8.50
C LEU A 115 -14.73 8.72 -7.42
N ASP A 116 -13.50 8.39 -7.79
CA ASP A 116 -12.44 8.04 -6.84
C ASP A 116 -11.01 8.33 -7.33
N PRO A 117 -10.69 9.59 -7.68
CA PRO A 117 -9.39 9.99 -8.25
C PRO A 117 -8.21 9.86 -7.28
N GLY A 118 -8.42 9.38 -6.06
CA GLY A 118 -7.38 9.12 -5.07
C GLY A 118 -7.19 7.64 -4.77
N LYS A 119 -7.68 6.76 -5.63
CA LYS A 119 -7.53 5.30 -5.55
C LYS A 119 -7.15 4.77 -6.92
N GLY A 120 -6.47 3.64 -6.95
CA GLY A 120 -5.98 3.07 -8.21
C GLY A 120 -5.11 1.85 -8.03
N ALA A 121 -4.62 1.37 -9.16
CA ALA A 121 -3.76 0.22 -9.27
C ALA A 121 -2.52 0.55 -10.10
N LEU A 122 -1.39 0.00 -9.69
CA LEU A 122 -0.11 0.09 -10.37
C LEU A 122 0.39 -1.34 -10.59
N ALA A 123 0.53 -1.75 -11.86
CA ALA A 123 0.93 -3.10 -12.23
C ALA A 123 2.27 -3.12 -12.94
N ILE A 124 3.15 -4.03 -12.53
CA ILE A 124 4.44 -4.31 -13.14
C ILE A 124 4.57 -5.80 -13.46
N GLU A 125 5.52 -6.13 -14.31
CA GLU A 125 5.94 -7.49 -14.62
C GLU A 125 7.41 -7.66 -14.28
N LEU A 126 7.70 -8.64 -13.43
CA LEU A 126 9.04 -8.97 -12.95
C LEU A 126 9.23 -10.48 -13.08
N ASP A 127 10.19 -10.93 -13.90
CA ASP A 127 10.50 -12.35 -14.10
C ASP A 127 9.28 -13.25 -14.40
N GLY A 128 8.35 -12.76 -15.22
CA GLY A 128 7.13 -13.48 -15.60
C GLY A 128 6.02 -13.48 -14.53
N LEU A 129 6.23 -12.80 -13.40
CA LEU A 129 5.22 -12.59 -12.35
C LEU A 129 4.55 -11.22 -12.52
N ARG A 130 3.21 -11.19 -12.50
CA ARG A 130 2.44 -9.94 -12.45
C ARG A 130 2.34 -9.46 -11.01
N ILE A 131 2.81 -8.25 -10.71
CA ILE A 131 2.68 -7.65 -9.37
C ILE A 131 1.83 -6.40 -9.49
N VAL A 132 0.82 -6.27 -8.63
CA VAL A 132 -0.08 -5.12 -8.61
C VAL A 132 -0.11 -4.53 -7.21
N ALA A 133 0.30 -3.27 -7.08
CA ALA A 133 0.03 -2.47 -5.90
C ALA A 133 -1.34 -1.80 -6.02
N THR A 134 -2.04 -1.61 -4.90
CA THR A 134 -3.34 -0.97 -4.90
C THR A 134 -3.64 -0.25 -3.58
N HIS A 135 -4.49 0.77 -3.66
CA HIS A 135 -5.21 1.30 -2.52
C HIS A 135 -6.67 1.42 -2.91
N VAL A 136 -7.56 0.65 -2.27
CA VAL A 136 -9.00 0.64 -2.61
C VAL A 136 -9.81 1.41 -1.57
N SER A 137 -11.04 1.77 -1.93
CA SER A 137 -11.95 2.46 -1.03
C SER A 137 -12.57 1.53 0.01
N GLY A 138 -12.86 2.07 1.19
CA GLY A 138 -13.54 1.35 2.28
C GLY A 138 -15.05 1.23 2.13
N ASP A 139 -15.64 1.78 1.06
CA ASP A 139 -17.08 1.88 0.83
C ASP A 139 -17.57 1.11 -0.41
N ARG A 140 -18.82 1.35 -0.83
CA ARG A 140 -19.49 0.67 -1.95
C ARG A 140 -18.73 0.73 -3.29
N ARG A 141 -17.81 1.69 -3.48
CA ARG A 141 -16.99 1.80 -4.71
C ARG A 141 -16.02 0.63 -4.87
N ARG A 142 -15.65 -0.03 -3.77
CA ARG A 142 -14.67 -1.11 -3.72
C ARG A 142 -14.96 -2.27 -4.68
N GLY A 143 -16.22 -2.64 -4.87
CA GLY A 143 -16.59 -3.79 -5.71
C GLY A 143 -16.04 -3.70 -7.13
N GLY A 144 -16.19 -2.55 -7.79
CA GLY A 144 -15.64 -2.32 -9.13
C GLY A 144 -14.11 -2.27 -9.15
N GLN A 145 -13.50 -1.78 -8.07
CA GLN A 145 -12.04 -1.69 -7.93
C GLN A 145 -11.42 -3.09 -7.82
N LEU A 146 -12.00 -3.98 -7.00
CA LEU A 146 -11.54 -5.36 -6.86
C LEU A 146 -11.77 -6.17 -8.15
N ALA A 147 -12.86 -5.91 -8.87
CA ALA A 147 -13.07 -6.48 -10.20
C ALA A 147 -11.97 -6.05 -11.18
N ARG A 148 -11.60 -4.76 -11.18
CA ARG A 148 -10.51 -4.25 -12.02
C ARG A 148 -9.17 -4.88 -11.70
N LEU A 149 -8.86 -5.13 -10.43
CA LEU A 149 -7.63 -5.85 -10.05
C LEU A 149 -7.55 -7.23 -10.70
N ARG A 150 -8.68 -7.97 -10.76
CA ARG A 150 -8.73 -9.28 -11.43
C ARG A 150 -8.49 -9.17 -12.94
N GLU A 151 -8.99 -8.13 -13.58
CA GLU A 151 -8.74 -7.86 -15.01
C GLU A 151 -7.27 -7.52 -15.29
N LEU A 152 -6.55 -6.95 -14.30
CA LEU A 152 -5.11 -6.69 -14.36
C LEU A 152 -4.28 -7.95 -14.09
N THR A 153 -4.88 -9.04 -13.61
CA THR A 153 -4.21 -10.33 -13.34
C THR A 153 -4.95 -11.52 -13.99
N PRO A 154 -5.31 -11.42 -15.30
CA PRO A 154 -6.29 -12.32 -15.91
C PRO A 154 -5.74 -13.73 -16.12
N THR A 155 -4.42 -13.88 -16.30
CA THR A 155 -3.74 -15.16 -16.53
C THR A 155 -2.39 -15.20 -15.81
N GLY A 156 -1.88 -16.42 -15.58
CA GLY A 156 -0.58 -16.63 -14.97
C GLY A 156 -0.50 -16.34 -13.46
N PRO A 157 0.70 -16.49 -12.88
CA PRO A 157 0.95 -16.19 -11.49
C PRO A 157 0.91 -14.68 -11.24
N ALA A 158 0.33 -14.27 -10.11
CA ALA A 158 0.24 -12.87 -9.74
C ALA A 158 0.29 -12.64 -8.23
N VAL A 159 0.67 -11.43 -7.83
CA VAL A 159 0.67 -10.93 -6.45
C VAL A 159 -0.02 -9.57 -6.42
N LEU A 160 -1.02 -9.42 -5.55
CA LEU A 160 -1.67 -8.16 -5.22
C LEU A 160 -1.18 -7.72 -3.83
N LEU A 161 -0.72 -6.47 -3.75
CA LEU A 161 -0.15 -5.84 -2.56
C LEU A 161 -0.94 -4.57 -2.28
N GLY A 162 -1.38 -4.34 -1.04
CA GLY A 162 -1.93 -3.03 -0.71
C GLY A 162 -2.82 -2.95 0.51
N ASP A 163 -3.39 -1.76 0.69
CA ASP A 163 -4.46 -1.48 1.64
C ASP A 163 -5.79 -1.72 0.92
N PHE A 164 -6.44 -2.83 1.29
CA PHE A 164 -7.73 -3.23 0.74
C PHE A 164 -8.91 -2.65 1.53
N ASN A 165 -8.66 -1.97 2.66
CA ASN A 165 -9.67 -1.43 3.56
C ASN A 165 -10.73 -2.45 4.05
N ILE A 166 -10.45 -3.75 3.95
CA ILE A 166 -11.33 -4.86 4.35
C ILE A 166 -10.58 -6.02 4.98
N GLY A 167 -11.31 -6.85 5.72
CA GLY A 167 -10.77 -8.11 6.24
C GLY A 167 -10.52 -9.15 5.15
N ARG A 168 -9.74 -10.17 5.53
CA ARG A 168 -9.32 -11.27 4.65
C ARG A 168 -10.49 -11.98 3.97
N ASP A 169 -11.50 -12.38 4.73
CA ASP A 169 -12.61 -13.18 4.20
C ASP A 169 -13.43 -12.43 3.15
N GLU A 170 -13.67 -11.14 3.39
CA GLU A 170 -14.31 -10.26 2.40
C GLU A 170 -13.46 -10.13 1.13
N LEU A 171 -12.13 -10.04 1.28
CA LEU A 171 -11.21 -9.94 0.15
C LEU A 171 -11.19 -11.24 -0.69
N ILE A 172 -11.15 -12.40 -0.02
CA ILE A 172 -11.24 -13.72 -0.67
C ILE A 172 -12.55 -13.81 -1.47
N ALA A 173 -13.67 -13.47 -0.83
CA ALA A 173 -14.98 -13.53 -1.48
C ALA A 173 -15.06 -12.63 -2.73
N ALA A 174 -14.44 -11.45 -2.69
CA ALA A 174 -14.47 -10.50 -3.79
C ALA A 174 -13.50 -10.86 -4.94
N LEU A 175 -12.30 -11.35 -4.64
CA LEU A 175 -11.32 -11.75 -5.66
C LEU A 175 -11.72 -13.06 -6.35
N GLY A 176 -12.36 -13.97 -5.61
CA GLY A 176 -12.82 -15.25 -6.12
C GLY A 176 -11.81 -16.38 -5.95
N PRO A 177 -12.18 -17.62 -6.35
CA PRO A 177 -11.50 -18.85 -5.93
C PRO A 177 -10.11 -19.07 -6.53
N GLU A 178 -9.72 -18.30 -7.54
CA GLU A 178 -8.37 -18.37 -8.12
C GLU A 178 -7.31 -17.67 -7.25
N TYR A 179 -7.74 -16.87 -6.26
CA TYR A 179 -6.87 -16.11 -5.39
C TYR A 179 -6.82 -16.75 -4.00
N ALA A 180 -5.62 -16.78 -3.44
CA ALA A 180 -5.39 -17.02 -2.03
C ALA A 180 -5.03 -15.68 -1.37
N VAL A 181 -5.66 -15.36 -0.24
CA VAL A 181 -5.22 -14.26 0.62
C VAL A 181 -4.48 -14.85 1.80
N ALA A 182 -3.25 -14.42 2.00
CA ALA A 182 -2.39 -14.95 3.05
C ALA A 182 -3.05 -14.78 4.42
N GLU A 183 -2.96 -15.81 5.26
CA GLU A 183 -3.50 -15.78 6.61
C GLU A 183 -2.40 -15.31 7.57
N PHE A 184 -2.74 -14.32 8.41
CA PHE A 184 -1.86 -13.87 9.47
C PHE A 184 -1.83 -14.90 10.59
N ALA A 185 -0.68 -15.05 11.24
CA ALA A 185 -0.57 -15.86 12.45
C ALA A 185 -1.54 -15.31 13.53
N PRO A 186 -2.09 -16.14 14.42
CA PRO A 186 -3.03 -15.70 15.45
C PRO A 186 -2.48 -14.61 16.39
N ASP A 187 -1.17 -14.53 16.53
CA ASP A 187 -0.41 -13.57 17.33
C ASP A 187 0.19 -12.42 16.50
N ALA A 188 -0.13 -12.34 15.21
CA ALA A 188 0.32 -11.25 14.36
C ALA A 188 -0.21 -9.90 14.84
N LEU A 189 0.62 -8.87 14.71
CA LEU A 189 0.22 -7.49 14.96
C LEU A 189 -0.88 -7.06 13.96
N PRO A 190 -1.82 -6.20 14.38
CA PRO A 190 -2.77 -5.60 13.44
C PRO A 190 -2.03 -4.79 12.37
N THR A 191 -2.47 -4.88 11.12
CA THR A 191 -1.89 -4.07 10.03
C THR A 191 -2.30 -2.61 10.12
N ARG A 192 -3.45 -2.33 10.73
CA ARG A 192 -3.85 -1.00 11.19
C ARG A 192 -4.34 -1.08 12.64
N PRO A 193 -3.51 -0.75 13.64
CA PRO A 193 -3.93 -0.69 15.03
C PRO A 193 -5.14 0.23 15.23
N ARG A 194 -6.10 -0.20 16.06
CA ARG A 194 -7.27 0.62 16.44
C ARG A 194 -7.61 0.37 17.90
N ASP A 195 -7.87 1.42 18.66
CA ASP A 195 -8.26 1.26 20.07
C ASP A 195 -9.76 0.93 20.26
N SER A 196 -10.58 1.11 19.21
CA SER A 196 -12.02 0.84 19.23
C SER A 196 -12.62 0.70 17.83
N GLY A 197 -13.88 0.24 17.78
CA GLY A 197 -14.69 0.14 16.57
C GLY A 197 -14.89 -1.28 16.04
N SER A 198 -15.81 -1.44 15.08
CA SER A 198 -16.17 -2.74 14.48
C SER A 198 -15.43 -3.06 13.18
N LYS A 199 -14.62 -2.12 12.68
CA LYS A 199 -13.83 -2.34 11.46
C LYS A 199 -12.67 -3.28 11.74
N SER A 200 -12.33 -4.12 10.75
CA SER A 200 -11.12 -4.93 10.80
C SER A 200 -9.89 -4.06 11.08
N GLN A 201 -8.98 -4.59 11.89
CA GLN A 201 -7.63 -4.07 12.10
C GLN A 201 -6.62 -4.70 11.13
N PHE A 202 -7.01 -5.74 10.39
CA PHE A 202 -6.22 -6.39 9.35
C PHE A 202 -6.82 -6.03 7.99
N ILE A 203 -6.30 -4.98 7.36
CA ILE A 203 -6.81 -4.42 6.11
C ILE A 203 -5.78 -4.30 4.99
N ASP A 204 -4.50 -4.27 5.34
CA ASP A 204 -3.40 -4.48 4.40
C ASP A 204 -3.17 -5.97 4.19
N HIS A 205 -3.16 -6.42 2.93
CA HIS A 205 -3.07 -7.83 2.60
C HIS A 205 -2.07 -8.09 1.47
N ILE A 206 -1.65 -9.35 1.40
CA ILE A 206 -0.94 -9.93 0.27
C ILE A 206 -1.83 -11.04 -0.27
N ALA A 207 -2.32 -10.87 -1.50
CA ALA A 207 -3.10 -11.88 -2.20
C ALA A 207 -2.32 -12.42 -3.39
N THR A 208 -2.41 -13.71 -3.65
CA THR A 208 -1.70 -14.35 -4.75
C THR A 208 -2.63 -15.17 -5.61
N ARG A 209 -2.26 -15.33 -6.89
CA ARG A 209 -2.92 -16.22 -7.84
C ARG A 209 -1.87 -17.12 -8.47
N GLY A 210 -2.13 -18.42 -8.54
CA GLY A 210 -1.23 -19.38 -9.20
C GLY A 210 0.16 -19.54 -8.57
N ILE A 211 0.40 -18.95 -7.41
CA ILE A 211 1.67 -19.02 -6.66
C ILE A 211 1.37 -18.96 -5.15
N PRO A 212 2.01 -19.79 -4.31
CA PRO A 212 1.73 -19.80 -2.88
C PRO A 212 2.46 -18.68 -2.14
N VAL A 213 1.89 -18.26 -1.01
CA VAL A 213 2.60 -17.52 0.03
C VAL A 213 3.23 -18.53 0.98
N ARG A 214 4.54 -18.40 1.23
CA ARG A 214 5.34 -19.31 2.07
C ARG A 214 5.48 -18.80 3.49
N GLU A 215 5.70 -17.51 3.62
CA GLU A 215 5.88 -16.81 4.88
C GLU A 215 5.14 -15.48 4.81
N LEU A 216 4.58 -15.04 5.94
CA LEU A 216 3.88 -13.78 6.09
C LEU A 216 4.19 -13.22 7.48
N THR A 217 4.52 -11.94 7.55
CA THR A 217 4.81 -11.26 8.82
C THR A 217 4.28 -9.84 8.77
N VAL A 218 3.69 -9.41 9.88
CA VAL A 218 3.41 -7.99 10.13
C VAL A 218 4.53 -7.46 11.02
N GLU A 219 5.23 -6.44 10.55
CA GLU A 219 6.33 -5.81 11.29
C GLU A 219 5.87 -4.50 11.93
N ASP A 220 6.19 -4.35 13.22
CA ASP A 220 6.03 -3.08 13.92
C ASP A 220 7.01 -2.06 13.33
N VAL A 221 6.46 -0.98 12.78
CA VAL A 221 7.21 0.13 12.21
C VAL A 221 7.48 1.24 13.23
N ALA A 222 7.40 0.91 14.53
CA ALA A 222 7.61 1.79 15.67
C ALA A 222 6.77 3.07 15.58
N GLY A 223 5.54 2.93 15.08
CA GLY A 223 4.62 4.04 14.88
C GLY A 223 5.08 5.07 13.86
N ALA A 224 5.86 4.74 12.83
CA ALA A 224 6.18 5.67 11.73
C ALA A 224 4.98 5.96 10.80
N SER A 225 3.94 5.12 10.86
CA SER A 225 2.66 5.25 10.16
C SER A 225 1.53 4.75 11.08
N ASP A 226 0.27 5.06 10.78
CA ASP A 226 -0.89 4.44 11.45
C ASP A 226 -1.15 3.00 10.97
N HIS A 227 -0.34 2.51 10.02
CA HIS A 227 -0.30 1.12 9.60
C HIS A 227 1.07 0.49 9.89
N ASN A 228 1.05 -0.82 10.18
CA ASN A 228 2.23 -1.67 10.21
C ASN A 228 2.54 -2.23 8.82
N LEU A 229 3.80 -2.58 8.58
CA LEU A 229 4.25 -3.14 7.32
C LEU A 229 3.92 -4.63 7.23
N VAL A 230 3.46 -5.09 6.07
CA VAL A 230 3.25 -6.52 5.80
C VAL A 230 4.29 -7.00 4.82
N ARG A 231 5.04 -8.05 5.16
CA ARG A 231 5.98 -8.71 4.25
C ARG A 231 5.67 -10.19 4.05
N ALA A 232 6.05 -10.70 2.89
CA ALA A 232 5.90 -12.11 2.55
C ALA A 232 7.03 -12.64 1.66
N ILE A 233 7.15 -13.97 1.68
CA ILE A 233 7.88 -14.75 0.67
C ILE A 233 6.84 -15.45 -0.21
N VAL A 234 6.94 -15.30 -1.53
CA VAL A 234 6.02 -15.92 -2.50
C VAL A 234 6.78 -16.78 -3.52
N GLY A 235 6.19 -17.94 -3.87
CA GLY A 235 6.82 -18.96 -4.74
C GLY A 235 7.25 -20.22 -4.01
#